data_AF-A0A351BWB9-F1
#
_entry.id   AF-A0A351BWB9-F1
#
_cell.length_a   1.000
_cell.length_b   1.000
_cell.length_c   1.000
_cell.angle_alpha   90.00
_cell.angle_beta   90.00
_cell.angle_gamma   90.00
#
_symmetry.space_group_name_H-M   'P 1'
#
loop_
_entity.id
_entity.type
_entity.pdbx_description
1 polymer ?
#
loop_
_entity_poly.entity_id
_entity_poly.type
_entity_poly.pdbx_seq_one_letter_code
_entity_poly.pdbx_strand_id
1 'polypeptide(L)'
;TDNLLETSNNLIYLGQNFIGDTECYHVAGARDDMTYQLWVTSGENSLPKKMSLVYISKPDNPKYSIIFADWKLNENIDDSKFEFTIPADARLIKLIK
;
A
#
# COMPACT_ATOMS: atom_id res chain seq x y z
N THR A 1 2.53 12.08 6.77
CA THR A 1 2.78 10.62 6.85
C THR A 1 1.63 10.02 7.61
N ASP A 2 0.83 9.15 6.99
CA ASP A 2 -0.31 8.54 7.66
C ASP A 2 0.16 7.47 8.64
N ASN A 3 0.00 7.74 9.94
CA ASN A 3 0.34 6.80 10.99
C ASN A 3 -0.81 5.80 11.20
N LEU A 4 -0.58 4.52 10.91
CA LEU A 4 -1.61 3.47 11.02
C LEU A 4 -2.13 3.32 12.46
N LEU A 5 -1.30 3.58 13.47
CA LEU A 5 -1.70 3.51 14.87
C LEU A 5 -2.65 4.63 15.26
N GLU A 6 -2.42 5.84 14.76
CA GLU A 6 -3.24 7.02 15.08
C GLU A 6 -4.59 7.01 14.37
N THR A 7 -4.63 6.31 13.23
CA THR A 7 -5.75 6.41 12.30
C THR A 7 -6.68 5.21 12.30
N SER A 8 -6.31 4.15 13.02
CA SER A 8 -7.11 2.92 13.12
C SER A 8 -7.81 2.87 14.46
N ASN A 9 -9.11 2.62 14.44
CA ASN A 9 -9.89 2.44 15.66
C ASN A 9 -9.45 1.19 16.41
N ASN A 10 -9.00 0.18 15.66
CA ASN A 10 -8.34 -1.02 16.17
C ASN A 10 -7.26 -1.44 15.18
N LEU A 11 -6.04 -1.65 15.65
CA LEU A 11 -4.95 -2.30 14.92
C LEU A 11 -4.52 -3.53 15.72
N ILE A 12 -4.56 -4.71 15.09
CA ILE A 12 -4.28 -5.98 15.73
C ILE A 12 -3.20 -6.73 14.97
N TYR A 13 -2.29 -7.34 15.73
CA TYR A 13 -1.35 -8.32 15.21
C TYR A 13 -2.01 -9.71 15.24
N LEU A 14 -2.07 -10.35 14.07
CA LEU A 14 -2.73 -11.63 13.86
C LEU A 14 -1.76 -12.82 13.83
N GLY A 15 -0.46 -12.57 14.04
CA GLY A 15 0.57 -13.61 14.03
C GLY A 15 1.36 -13.65 12.73
N GLN A 16 2.05 -14.78 12.51
CA GLN A 16 2.84 -15.04 11.32
C GLN A 16 2.11 -16.00 10.39
N ASN A 17 2.22 -15.74 9.08
CA ASN A 17 1.70 -16.62 8.04
C ASN A 17 2.54 -16.49 6.77
N PHE A 18 2.41 -17.45 5.87
CA PHE A 18 3.09 -17.42 4.59
C PHE A 18 2.26 -16.72 3.52
N ILE A 19 2.92 -15.89 2.70
CA ILE A 19 2.40 -15.37 1.44
C ILE A 19 3.29 -15.91 0.31
N GLY A 20 2.80 -16.94 -0.38
CA GLY A 20 3.66 -17.78 -1.21
C GLY A 20 4.69 -18.48 -0.32
N ASP A 21 5.97 -18.40 -0.68
CA ASP A 21 7.07 -18.97 0.09
C ASP A 21 7.72 -17.97 1.07
N THR A 22 7.10 -16.80 1.27
CA THR A 22 7.63 -15.74 2.15
C THR A 22 6.86 -15.71 3.47
N GLU A 23 7.55 -15.92 4.60
CA GLU A 23 6.98 -15.72 5.92
C GLU A 23 6.74 -14.23 6.18
N CYS A 24 5.55 -13.90 6.68
CA CYS A 24 5.09 -12.54 6.91
C CYS A 24 4.43 -12.42 8.28
N TYR A 25 4.62 -11.26 8.92
CA TYR A 25 3.74 -10.76 9.95
C TYR A 25 2.43 -10.30 9.33
N HIS A 26 1.32 -10.69 9.94
CA HIS A 26 -0.03 -10.27 9.55
C HIS A 26 -0.58 -9.29 10.56
N VAL A 27 -0.94 -8.09 10.08
CA VAL A 27 -1.68 -7.12 10.87
C VAL A 27 -2.99 -6.79 10.17
N ALA A 28 -4.03 -6.56 10.96
CA ALA A 28 -5.32 -6.10 10.46
C ALA A 28 -5.76 -4.87 11.23
N GLY A 29 -6.46 -3.97 10.54
CA GLY A 29 -7.02 -2.79 11.16
C GLY A 29 -8.36 -2.39 10.57
N ALA A 30 -9.06 -1.55 11.31
CA ALA A 30 -10.31 -0.93 10.88
C ALA A 30 -10.27 0.57 11.11
N ARG A 31 -10.82 1.31 10.15
CA ARG A 31 -11.17 2.73 10.23
C ARG A 31 -12.69 2.82 10.08
N ASP A 32 -13.26 4.01 10.28
CA ASP A 32 -14.71 4.21 10.22
C ASP A 32 -15.34 3.79 8.89
N ASP A 33 -14.59 3.89 7.79
CA ASP A 33 -15.09 3.70 6.43
C ASP A 33 -14.51 2.47 5.71
N MET A 34 -13.54 1.79 6.32
CA MET A 34 -12.76 0.74 5.66
C MET A 34 -12.13 -0.25 6.66
N THR A 35 -12.00 -1.51 6.26
CA THR A 35 -11.11 -2.48 6.93
C THR A 35 -9.93 -2.82 6.03
N TYR A 36 -8.77 -3.09 6.64
CA TYR A 36 -7.57 -3.47 5.90
C TYR A 36 -6.79 -4.57 6.60
N GLN A 37 -6.02 -5.30 5.80
CA GLN A 37 -5.06 -6.30 6.22
C GLN A 37 -3.75 -6.02 5.49
N LEU A 38 -2.63 -6.14 6.20
CA LEU A 38 -1.29 -5.93 5.68
C LEU A 38 -0.41 -7.11 6.09
N TRP A 39 0.32 -7.62 5.11
CA TRP A 39 1.35 -8.64 5.30
C TRP A 39 2.71 -8.02 5.06
N VAL A 40 3.59 -8.13 6.06
CA VAL A 40 4.93 -7.56 6.07
C VAL A 40 5.93 -8.69 6.26
N THR A 41 7.00 -8.76 5.45
CA THR A 41 7.99 -9.84 5.58
C THR A 41 8.57 -9.91 6.99
N SER A 42 8.75 -11.12 7.55
CA SER A 42 9.28 -11.28 8.92
C SER A 42 10.79 -11.04 9.07
N GLY A 43 11.51 -10.85 7.95
CA GLY A 43 12.96 -10.60 7.92
C GLY A 43 13.39 -9.15 8.13
N GLU A 44 14.69 -8.89 7.99
CA GLU A 44 15.36 -7.65 8.40
C GLU A 44 14.74 -6.36 7.87
N ASN A 45 14.25 -6.35 6.62
CA ASN A 45 13.75 -5.13 5.98
C ASN A 45 12.26 -4.86 6.20
N SER A 46 11.51 -5.77 6.85
CA SER A 46 10.07 -5.63 7.14
C SER A 46 9.28 -4.96 5.99
N LEU A 47 9.36 -5.54 4.79
CA LEU A 47 8.79 -4.96 3.59
C LEU A 47 7.33 -5.39 3.42
N PRO A 48 6.43 -4.50 2.96
CA PRO A 48 5.09 -4.93 2.54
C PRO A 48 5.18 -5.98 1.45
N LYS A 49 4.41 -7.06 1.60
CA LYS A 49 4.30 -8.15 0.61
C LYS A 49 2.91 -8.19 -0.02
N LYS A 50 1.88 -7.93 0.79
CA LYS A 50 0.48 -7.89 0.34
C LYS A 50 -0.31 -6.91 1.20
N MET A 51 -1.32 -6.28 0.60
CA MET A 51 -2.35 -5.54 1.32
C MET A 51 -3.73 -5.90 0.75
N SER A 52 -4.73 -6.03 1.61
CA SER A 52 -6.13 -6.18 1.23
C SER A 52 -6.94 -5.11 1.93
N LEU A 53 -7.87 -4.49 1.21
CA LEU A 53 -8.68 -3.41 1.76
C LEU A 53 -10.12 -3.49 1.24
N VAL A 54 -11.06 -3.22 2.15
CA VAL A 54 -12.51 -3.30 1.91
C VAL A 54 -13.16 -2.02 2.43
N TYR A 55 -13.73 -1.22 1.53
CA TYR A 55 -14.47 -0.01 1.90
C TYR A 55 -15.88 -0.38 2.31
N ILE A 56 -16.17 -0.36 3.60
CA ILE A 56 -17.45 -0.80 4.17
C ILE A 56 -18.54 0.28 4.12
N SER A 57 -18.15 1.53 3.84
CA SER A 57 -19.05 2.68 3.74
C SER A 57 -19.60 2.92 2.32
N LYS A 58 -19.17 2.14 1.33
CA LYS A 58 -19.51 2.33 -0.08
C LYS A 58 -20.46 1.22 -0.55
N PRO A 59 -21.37 1.51 -1.52
CA PRO A 59 -22.20 0.48 -2.14
C PRO A 59 -21.36 -0.70 -2.62
N ASP A 60 -21.88 -1.92 -2.39
CA ASP A 60 -21.25 -3.19 -2.76
C ASP A 60 -19.90 -3.52 -2.09
N ASN A 61 -19.48 -2.72 -1.11
CA ASN A 61 -18.26 -2.90 -0.33
C ASN A 61 -17.02 -3.19 -1.19
N PRO A 62 -16.55 -2.23 -2.01
CA PRO A 62 -15.46 -2.43 -2.96
C PRO A 62 -14.21 -3.00 -2.28
N LYS A 63 -13.64 -4.03 -2.91
CA LYS A 63 -12.49 -4.77 -2.38
C LYS A 63 -11.31 -4.61 -3.32
N TYR A 64 -10.16 -4.32 -2.74
CA TYR A 64 -8.91 -4.18 -3.47
C TYR A 64 -7.85 -5.07 -2.84
N SER A 65 -6.95 -5.56 -3.68
CA SER A 65 -5.80 -6.36 -3.27
C SER A 65 -4.57 -5.87 -3.99
N ILE A 66 -3.49 -5.70 -3.25
CA ILE A 66 -2.21 -5.21 -3.72
C ILE A 66 -1.18 -6.28 -3.39
N ILE A 67 -0.36 -6.65 -4.37
CA ILE A 67 0.82 -7.50 -4.18
C ILE A 67 2.04 -6.64 -4.47
N PHE A 68 2.94 -6.56 -3.50
CA PHE A 68 4.19 -5.83 -3.64
C PHE A 68 5.28 -6.82 -4.05
N ALA A 69 6.01 -6.48 -5.10
CA ALA A 69 7.07 -7.29 -5.68
C ALA A 69 8.24 -6.41 -6.10
N ASP A 70 9.41 -7.04 -6.32
CA ASP A 70 10.60 -6.40 -6.91
C ASP A 70 11.08 -5.14 -6.18
N TRP A 71 11.08 -5.18 -4.85
CA TRP A 71 11.63 -4.12 -4.02
C TRP A 71 13.11 -3.87 -4.35
N LYS A 72 13.43 -2.64 -4.75
CA LYS A 72 14.80 -2.14 -4.88
C LYS A 72 15.07 -1.13 -3.78
N LEU A 73 15.93 -1.49 -2.84
CA LEU A 73 16.27 -0.64 -1.69
C LEU A 73 17.61 0.04 -1.93
N ASN A 74 17.79 1.23 -1.37
CA ASN A 74 19.03 2.02 -1.43
C ASN A 74 19.49 2.37 -2.86
N GLU A 75 18.56 2.45 -3.81
CA GLU A 75 18.84 2.96 -5.14
C GLU A 75 19.08 4.47 -5.08
N ASN A 76 20.14 4.95 -5.73
CA ASN A 76 20.33 6.37 -5.95
C ASN A 76 19.44 6.80 -7.13
N ILE A 77 18.28 7.40 -6.82
CA ILE A 77 17.33 7.86 -7.82
C ILE A 77 17.62 9.34 -8.10
N ASP A 78 18.01 9.63 -9.33
CA ASP A 78 18.24 11.00 -9.79
C ASP A 78 16.94 11.81 -9.83
N ASP A 79 16.98 13.07 -9.35
CA ASP A 79 15.81 13.96 -9.30
C ASP A 79 15.17 14.17 -10.69
N SER A 80 15.94 14.10 -11.77
CA SER A 80 15.43 14.18 -13.15
C SER A 80 14.43 13.09 -13.50
N LYS A 81 14.40 11.97 -12.76
CA LYS A 81 13.39 10.91 -12.93
C LYS A 81 11.99 11.34 -12.49
N PHE A 82 11.89 12.36 -11.64
CA PHE A 82 10.63 12.94 -11.18
C PHE A 82 10.23 14.18 -11.99
N GLU A 83 11.08 14.62 -12.92
CA GLU A 83 10.74 15.70 -13.83
C GLU A 83 9.86 15.19 -14.97
N PHE A 84 8.75 15.89 -15.19
CA PHE A 84 7.85 15.58 -16.30
C PHE A 84 8.45 16.08 -17.62
N THR A 85 8.95 15.15 -18.43
CA THR A 85 9.34 15.44 -19.82
C THR A 85 8.12 15.24 -20.72
N ILE A 86 7.66 16.32 -21.35
CA ILE A 86 6.49 16.30 -22.23
C ILE A 86 6.78 15.44 -23.47
N PRO A 87 6.05 14.33 -23.69
CA PRO A 87 6.13 13.59 -24.95
C PRO A 87 5.70 14.48 -26.14
N ALA A 88 6.30 14.28 -27.32
CA ALA A 88 6.06 15.17 -28.47
C ALA A 88 4.58 15.25 -28.91
N ASP A 89 3.81 14.20 -28.65
CA ASP A 89 2.40 14.06 -28.98
C ASP A 89 1.46 14.38 -27.80
N ALA A 90 2.00 14.74 -26.63
CA ALA A 90 1.19 15.06 -25.47
C ALA A 90 0.54 16.44 -25.61
N ARG A 91 -0.75 16.51 -25.26
CA ARG A 91 -1.51 17.76 -25.20
C ARG A 91 -1.79 18.14 -23.75
N LEU A 92 -1.53 19.40 -23.41
CA LEU A 92 -1.88 19.94 -22.09
C LEU A 92 -3.41 19.94 -21.91
N ILE A 93 -3.89 19.24 -20.89
CA ILE A 93 -5.28 19.30 -20.43
C ILE A 93 -5.35 20.30 -19.27
N LYS A 94 -6.16 21.35 -19.44
CA LYS A 94 -6.43 22.31 -18.36
C LYS A 94 -7.41 21.68 -17.37
N LEU A 95 -6.96 21.43 -16.14
CA LEU A 95 -7.85 21.05 -15.04
C LEU A 95 -8.82 22.21 -14.78
N ILE A 96 -10.12 21.93 -14.89
CA ILE A 96 -11.18 22.86 -14.49
C ILE A 96 -11.40 22.65 -13.00
N LYS A 97 -11.38 23.74 -12.25
CA LYS A 97 -11.60 23.74 -10.80
C LYS A 97 -13.08 23.76 -10.47
#